data_AF-A0A2N2HGQ8-F1
#
_entry.id   AF-A0A2N2HGQ8-F1
#
_cell.length_a   1.000
_cell.length_b   1.000
_cell.length_c   1.000
_cell.angle_alpha   90.00
_cell.angle_beta   90.00
_cell.angle_gamma   90.00
#
_symmetry.space_group_name_H-M   'P 1'
#
loop_
_entity.id
_entity.type
_entity.pdbx_description
1 polymer ?
#
loop_
_entity_poly.entity_id
_entity_poly.type
_entity_poly.pdbx_seq_one_letter_code
_entity_poly.pdbx_strand_id
1 'polypeptide(L)'
;ILTAAGAETLLEVDDQMHAAELGPMARTEAPFFLQICGLVRDDNRQEGGKRLFNIQMELERAMPEVHACSLSLDSVIYKLRGTPDLLIRVYPDLQNPDSKSMITLGHSRYSTNTLPTAERAQPFSLLGHNGEINTIEKLRSSARALGIMPTPGGSDSQDLNRILEGLIHLHGFEFMEALEMVFPAIHTEVERMPAGLRRMYGFYRWFFAPSAQGPAAVVSRFGDMCMGSVDALGLRPLWFGESDYDYFLSSEKGVVDLQNTIHDPRPLAPGEKIAIISGAGKRGEVLDYCALQERLLRLFEQGRLTPLADNLHLRIPESILNCPEGACHELRRFFQDRPVFDDGECPATSAQLAAFGWHKYDQNMRKHVAATGKGPIGSMGHQGPLACMDGESLANVSDFFTRGQGARVVDGVLQID
;
A
#
# COMPACT_ATOMS: atom_id res chain seq x y z
N ILE A 1 -3.77 -26.88 -13.98
CA ILE A 1 -4.02 -26.14 -12.71
C ILE A 1 -5.49 -25.71 -12.64
N LEU A 2 -5.97 -24.87 -13.56
CA LEU A 2 -7.38 -24.42 -13.63
C LEU A 2 -8.42 -25.54 -13.45
N THR A 3 -8.37 -26.58 -14.30
CA THR A 3 -9.31 -27.72 -14.23
C THR A 3 -9.21 -28.50 -12.92
N ALA A 4 -7.99 -28.71 -12.40
CA ALA A 4 -7.77 -29.39 -11.13
C ALA A 4 -8.34 -28.59 -9.94
N ALA A 5 -8.34 -27.27 -10.05
CA ALA A 5 -8.95 -26.35 -9.10
C ALA A 5 -10.46 -26.14 -9.35
N GLY A 6 -11.10 -26.91 -10.24
CA GLY A 6 -12.55 -26.87 -10.46
C GLY A 6 -13.06 -25.78 -11.41
N ALA A 7 -12.17 -25.11 -12.15
CA ALA A 7 -12.55 -24.20 -13.23
C ALA A 7 -12.75 -24.97 -14.54
N GLU A 8 -13.84 -24.68 -15.26
CA GLU A 8 -14.15 -25.24 -16.57
C GLU A 8 -13.62 -24.30 -17.66
N THR A 9 -12.58 -24.71 -18.39
CA THR A 9 -12.08 -23.93 -19.53
C THR A 9 -13.02 -24.10 -20.72
N LEU A 10 -13.50 -22.98 -21.27
CA LEU A 10 -14.40 -22.96 -22.43
C LEU A 10 -13.67 -22.56 -23.71
N LEU A 11 -12.74 -21.61 -23.60
CA LEU A 11 -12.02 -21.05 -24.73
C LEU A 11 -10.58 -20.75 -24.31
N GLU A 12 -9.66 -21.10 -25.21
CA GLU A 12 -8.26 -20.75 -25.14
C GLU A 12 -7.91 -20.06 -26.46
N VAL A 13 -7.29 -18.89 -26.36
CA VAL A 13 -6.90 -18.09 -27.51
C VAL A 13 -5.40 -17.83 -27.42
N ASP A 14 -4.69 -18.39 -28.39
CA ASP A 14 -3.24 -18.31 -28.49
C ASP A 14 -2.82 -17.05 -29.27
N ASP A 15 -1.98 -16.25 -28.62
CA ASP A 15 -1.09 -15.21 -29.17
C ASP A 15 -1.65 -14.41 -30.34
N GLN A 16 -2.73 -13.67 -30.08
CA GLN A 16 -3.30 -12.71 -31.03
C GLN A 16 -2.55 -11.37 -31.04
N MET A 17 -1.41 -11.29 -30.35
CA MET A 17 -0.66 -10.05 -30.21
C MET A 17 0.07 -9.71 -31.52
N HIS A 18 -0.11 -8.49 -32.03
CA HIS A 18 0.66 -7.98 -33.15
C HIS A 18 2.05 -7.53 -32.71
N ALA A 19 2.93 -8.47 -32.36
CA ALA A 19 4.28 -8.19 -31.86
C ALA A 19 5.17 -7.38 -32.83
N ALA A 20 4.82 -7.33 -34.12
CA ALA A 20 5.51 -6.51 -35.11
C ALA A 20 5.37 -4.99 -34.87
N GLU A 21 4.31 -4.56 -34.17
CA GLU A 21 4.06 -3.15 -33.81
C GLU A 21 4.93 -2.69 -32.63
N LEU A 22 5.55 -3.63 -31.90
CA LEU A 22 6.44 -3.30 -30.79
C LEU A 22 7.76 -2.71 -31.29
N GLY A 23 8.33 -1.81 -30.48
CA GLY A 23 9.70 -1.33 -30.70
C GLY A 23 10.74 -2.47 -30.61
N PRO A 24 11.93 -2.33 -31.24
CA PRO A 24 12.89 -3.42 -31.40
C PRO A 24 13.27 -4.14 -30.11
N MET A 25 13.50 -3.41 -29.02
CA MET A 25 13.83 -4.01 -27.71
C MET A 25 12.65 -4.76 -27.10
N ALA A 26 11.45 -4.19 -27.16
CA ALA A 26 10.25 -4.82 -26.62
C ALA A 26 9.86 -6.06 -27.43
N ARG A 27 10.11 -6.07 -28.74
CA ARG A 27 9.85 -7.21 -29.61
C ARG A 27 10.73 -8.43 -29.30
N THR A 28 11.98 -8.21 -28.90
CA THR A 28 12.89 -9.30 -28.51
C THR A 28 12.43 -10.01 -27.23
N GLU A 29 11.76 -9.28 -26.35
CA GLU A 29 11.22 -9.76 -25.07
C GLU A 29 9.68 -9.85 -25.12
N ALA A 30 9.09 -9.95 -26.31
CA ALA A 30 7.64 -10.04 -26.44
C ALA A 30 7.16 -11.35 -25.78
N PRO A 31 6.27 -11.28 -24.78
CA PRO A 31 5.75 -12.48 -24.15
C PRO A 31 4.82 -13.20 -25.12
N PHE A 32 4.74 -14.52 -24.98
CA PHE A 32 3.63 -15.27 -25.58
C PHE A 32 2.35 -14.91 -24.83
N PHE A 33 1.39 -14.28 -25.51
CA PHE A 33 0.16 -13.80 -24.89
C PHE A 33 -0.95 -14.86 -24.97
N LEU A 34 -1.40 -15.36 -23.81
CA LEU A 34 -2.44 -16.38 -23.74
C LEU A 34 -3.68 -15.82 -23.05
N GLN A 35 -4.85 -15.99 -23.67
CA GLN A 35 -6.14 -15.70 -23.06
C GLN A 35 -6.90 -17.01 -22.80
N ILE A 36 -7.36 -17.17 -21.57
CA ILE A 36 -8.18 -18.30 -21.17
C ILE A 36 -9.50 -17.76 -20.64
N CYS A 37 -10.61 -18.24 -21.21
CA CYS A 37 -11.95 -17.95 -20.76
C CYS A 37 -12.62 -19.25 -20.28
N GLY A 38 -13.30 -19.17 -19.16
CA GLY A 38 -13.90 -20.32 -18.51
C GLY A 38 -14.95 -19.96 -17.48
N LEU A 39 -15.52 -20.98 -16.87
CA LEU A 39 -16.53 -20.86 -15.82
C LEU A 39 -15.96 -21.35 -14.49
N VAL A 40 -16.34 -20.65 -13.45
CA VAL A 40 -16.16 -21.08 -12.07
C VAL A 40 -17.54 -21.22 -11.44
N ARG A 41 -17.91 -22.44 -11.05
CA ARG A 41 -19.25 -22.79 -10.56
C ARG A 41 -19.26 -22.82 -9.02
N ASP A 42 -19.09 -21.65 -8.41
CA ASP A 42 -19.14 -21.47 -6.96
C ASP A 42 -20.50 -20.90 -6.50
N ASP A 43 -20.82 -21.09 -5.22
CA ASP A 43 -22.11 -20.68 -4.62
C ASP A 43 -22.35 -19.16 -4.72
N ASN A 44 -21.28 -18.36 -4.71
CA ASN A 44 -21.34 -16.92 -4.85
C ASN A 44 -20.05 -16.36 -5.48
N ARG A 45 -20.10 -15.08 -5.86
CA ARG A 45 -18.98 -14.38 -6.51
C ARG A 45 -17.73 -14.26 -5.63
N GLN A 46 -17.88 -14.18 -4.31
CA GLN A 46 -16.76 -14.05 -3.38
C GLN A 46 -15.93 -15.34 -3.35
N GLU A 47 -16.59 -16.50 -3.26
CA GLU A 47 -15.91 -17.81 -3.33
C GLU A 47 -15.27 -18.03 -4.69
N GLY A 48 -15.94 -17.63 -5.79
CA GLY A 48 -15.35 -17.65 -7.13
C GLY A 48 -14.09 -16.80 -7.25
N GLY A 49 -14.12 -15.55 -6.74
CA GLY A 49 -12.95 -14.67 -6.71
C GLY A 49 -11.81 -15.23 -5.86
N LYS A 50 -12.12 -15.81 -4.70
CA LYS A 50 -11.15 -16.50 -3.84
C LYS A 50 -10.50 -17.70 -4.53
N ARG A 51 -11.30 -18.50 -5.25
CA ARG A 51 -10.78 -19.62 -6.04
C ARG A 51 -9.83 -19.14 -7.13
N LEU A 52 -10.20 -18.12 -7.90
CA LEU A 52 -9.33 -17.54 -8.94
C LEU A 52 -8.03 -16.99 -8.35
N PHE A 53 -8.10 -16.28 -7.21
CA PHE A 53 -6.92 -15.77 -6.52
C PHE A 53 -5.98 -16.92 -6.11
N ASN A 54 -6.51 -18.00 -5.53
CA ASN A 54 -5.71 -19.18 -5.16
C ASN A 54 -5.09 -19.88 -6.38
N ILE A 55 -5.84 -19.98 -7.49
CA ILE A 55 -5.33 -20.53 -8.75
C ILE A 55 -4.16 -19.68 -9.27
N GLN A 56 -4.27 -18.35 -9.22
CA GLN A 56 -3.18 -17.46 -9.60
C GLN A 56 -1.94 -17.70 -8.73
N MET A 57 -2.11 -17.84 -7.41
CA MET A 57 -0.99 -18.10 -6.50
C MET A 57 -0.32 -19.45 -6.80
N GLU A 58 -1.11 -20.48 -7.10
CA GLU A 58 -0.60 -21.79 -7.46
C GLU A 58 0.14 -21.75 -8.80
N LEU A 59 -0.41 -21.06 -9.79
CA LEU A 59 0.17 -20.89 -11.13
C LEU A 59 1.54 -20.21 -11.05
N GLU A 60 1.63 -19.05 -10.40
CA GLU A 60 2.89 -18.31 -10.24
C GLU A 60 3.95 -19.11 -9.45
N ARG A 61 3.52 -19.92 -8.49
CA ARG A 61 4.42 -20.79 -7.72
C ARG A 61 4.92 -21.98 -8.55
N ALA A 62 4.03 -22.61 -9.33
CA ALA A 62 4.35 -23.79 -10.11
C ALA A 62 5.12 -23.46 -11.39
N MET A 63 4.88 -22.28 -11.98
CA MET A 63 5.43 -21.82 -13.25
C MET A 63 5.93 -20.37 -13.10
N PRO A 64 7.12 -20.15 -12.53
CA PRO A 64 7.65 -18.80 -12.24
C PRO A 64 7.85 -17.92 -13.49
N GLU A 65 7.95 -18.51 -14.67
CA GLU A 65 8.03 -17.83 -15.96
C GLU A 65 6.68 -17.27 -16.44
N VAL A 66 5.57 -17.70 -15.85
CA VAL A 66 4.22 -17.23 -16.22
C VAL A 66 3.82 -16.04 -15.36
N HIS A 67 3.51 -14.93 -16.04
CA HIS A 67 2.95 -13.74 -15.41
C HIS A 67 1.45 -13.65 -15.69
N ALA A 68 0.62 -13.79 -14.65
CA ALA A 68 -0.81 -13.54 -14.75
C ALA A 68 -1.07 -12.01 -14.77
N CYS A 69 -1.43 -11.46 -15.93
CA CYS A 69 -1.86 -10.05 -16.02
C CYS A 69 -3.14 -9.81 -15.21
N SER A 70 -4.12 -10.69 -15.38
CA SER A 70 -5.39 -10.70 -14.67
C SER A 70 -5.98 -12.11 -14.70
N LEU A 71 -6.52 -12.59 -13.58
CA LEU A 71 -7.37 -13.77 -13.51
C LEU A 71 -8.58 -13.43 -12.65
N SER A 72 -9.64 -12.91 -13.29
CA SER A 72 -10.70 -12.15 -12.62
C SER A 72 -12.07 -12.45 -13.23
N LEU A 73 -13.12 -12.27 -12.42
CA LEU A 73 -14.53 -12.35 -12.86
C LEU A 73 -15.01 -11.05 -13.52
N ASP A 74 -14.29 -9.94 -13.34
CA ASP A 74 -14.78 -8.58 -13.61
C ASP A 74 -13.81 -7.71 -14.42
N SER A 75 -12.59 -8.18 -14.69
CA SER A 75 -11.56 -7.38 -15.33
C SER A 75 -10.64 -8.20 -16.20
N VAL A 76 -10.18 -7.55 -17.28
CA VAL A 76 -9.11 -8.02 -18.15
C VAL A 76 -8.06 -6.91 -18.26
N ILE A 77 -6.79 -7.27 -18.29
CA ILE A 77 -5.68 -6.33 -18.37
C ILE A 77 -4.88 -6.53 -19.64
N TYR A 78 -4.76 -5.45 -20.40
CA TYR A 78 -3.85 -5.33 -21.55
C TYR A 78 -2.72 -4.39 -21.16
N LYS A 79 -1.49 -4.89 -21.22
CA LYS A 79 -0.29 -4.11 -20.91
C LYS A 79 0.87 -4.53 -21.79
N LEU A 80 1.79 -3.61 -22.02
CA LEU A 80 2.97 -3.85 -22.85
C LEU A 80 4.14 -2.98 -22.39
N ARG A 81 5.34 -3.34 -22.84
CA ARG A 81 6.52 -2.49 -22.75
C ARG A 81 6.55 -1.55 -23.97
N GLY A 82 6.17 -0.29 -23.79
CA GLY A 82 6.11 0.67 -24.88
C GLY A 82 5.28 1.88 -24.53
N THR A 83 5.00 2.72 -25.54
CA THR A 83 4.14 3.88 -25.38
C THR A 83 2.65 3.47 -25.37
N PRO A 84 1.78 4.18 -24.64
CA PRO A 84 0.37 3.78 -24.49
C PRO A 84 -0.41 3.69 -25.81
N ASP A 85 -0.05 4.49 -26.82
CA ASP A 85 -0.68 4.50 -28.14
C ASP A 85 -0.48 3.19 -28.92
N LEU A 86 0.51 2.37 -28.55
CA LEU A 86 0.72 1.06 -29.15
C LEU A 86 -0.30 0.02 -28.68
N LEU A 87 -0.96 0.21 -27.53
CA LEU A 87 -1.88 -0.80 -26.96
C LEU A 87 -2.95 -1.23 -27.97
N ILE A 88 -3.61 -0.26 -28.61
CA ILE A 88 -4.67 -0.54 -29.58
C ILE A 88 -4.14 -1.21 -30.86
N ARG A 89 -2.88 -0.97 -31.23
CA ARG A 89 -2.26 -1.58 -32.42
C ARG A 89 -1.80 -3.02 -32.15
N VAL A 90 -1.29 -3.24 -30.95
CA VAL A 90 -0.72 -4.50 -30.48
C VAL A 90 -1.81 -5.51 -30.11
N TYR A 91 -2.92 -5.05 -29.53
CA TYR A 91 -4.04 -5.89 -29.11
C TYR A 91 -5.30 -5.61 -29.95
N PRO A 92 -5.61 -6.44 -30.97
CA PRO A 92 -6.77 -6.25 -31.84
C PRO A 92 -8.11 -6.20 -31.10
N ASP A 93 -8.21 -6.90 -29.97
CA ASP A 93 -9.40 -6.90 -29.12
C ASP A 93 -9.83 -5.48 -28.71
N LEU A 94 -8.87 -4.56 -28.54
CA LEU A 94 -9.14 -3.17 -28.16
C LEU A 94 -9.70 -2.33 -29.32
N GLN A 95 -9.64 -2.83 -30.56
CA GLN A 95 -10.28 -2.21 -31.73
C GLN A 95 -11.69 -2.74 -31.97
N ASN A 96 -12.07 -3.85 -31.33
CA ASN A 96 -13.38 -4.46 -31.53
C ASN A 96 -14.48 -3.58 -30.90
N PRO A 97 -15.51 -3.14 -31.66
CA PRO A 97 -16.62 -2.35 -31.13
C PRO A 97 -17.45 -3.06 -30.04
N ASP A 98 -17.36 -4.38 -29.94
CA ASP A 98 -18.01 -5.17 -28.89
C ASP A 98 -17.22 -5.17 -27.57
N SER A 99 -15.96 -4.74 -27.58
CA SER A 99 -15.14 -4.55 -26.38
C SER A 99 -15.56 -3.28 -25.63
N LYS A 100 -16.64 -3.42 -24.85
CA LYS A 100 -17.22 -2.33 -24.06
C LYS A 100 -16.89 -2.52 -22.59
N SER A 101 -16.58 -1.42 -21.91
CA SER A 101 -16.37 -1.40 -20.46
C SER A 101 -17.11 -0.24 -19.82
N MET A 102 -17.58 -0.45 -18.59
CA MET A 102 -18.11 0.62 -17.74
C MET A 102 -17.02 1.36 -16.96
N ILE A 103 -15.87 0.72 -16.76
CA ILE A 103 -14.74 1.26 -15.98
C ILE A 103 -13.45 0.92 -16.72
N THR A 104 -12.65 1.94 -17.00
CA THR A 104 -11.33 1.78 -17.64
C THR A 104 -10.27 2.41 -16.76
N LEU A 105 -9.17 1.69 -16.56
CA LEU A 105 -8.01 2.15 -15.80
C LEU A 105 -6.79 2.14 -16.73
N GLY A 106 -6.18 3.30 -16.93
CA GLY A 106 -4.94 3.45 -17.67
C GLY A 106 -3.78 3.87 -16.77
N HIS A 107 -2.58 3.37 -17.06
CA HIS A 107 -1.38 3.80 -16.36
C HIS A 107 -0.19 3.85 -17.33
N SER A 108 0.56 4.95 -17.31
CA SER A 108 1.85 5.06 -18.00
C SER A 108 2.98 5.15 -16.98
N ARG A 109 3.93 4.22 -17.05
CA ARG A 109 5.05 4.14 -16.09
C ARG A 109 6.30 4.77 -16.68
N TYR A 110 6.89 5.70 -15.94
CA TYR A 110 8.27 6.13 -16.14
C TYR A 110 9.17 5.33 -15.19
N SER A 111 10.18 4.63 -15.71
CA SER A 111 11.10 3.84 -14.90
C SER A 111 12.52 4.36 -15.02
N THR A 112 13.07 4.87 -13.92
CA THR A 112 14.46 5.33 -13.82
C THR A 112 15.39 4.31 -13.14
N ASN A 113 14.82 3.36 -12.38
CA ASN A 113 15.59 2.48 -11.48
C ASN A 113 15.64 1.01 -11.92
N THR A 114 14.82 0.60 -12.89
CA THR A 114 14.72 -0.82 -13.29
C THR A 114 14.61 -0.96 -14.79
N LEU A 115 15.15 -2.05 -15.35
CA LEU A 115 14.85 -2.43 -16.72
C LEU A 115 13.33 -2.56 -16.89
N PRO A 116 12.72 -1.87 -17.87
CA PRO A 116 11.29 -1.95 -18.09
C PRO A 116 10.96 -3.31 -18.69
N THR A 117 10.12 -4.07 -17.99
CA THR A 117 9.59 -5.35 -18.47
C THR A 117 8.06 -5.27 -18.55
N ALA A 118 7.43 -6.14 -19.34
CA ALA A 118 5.98 -6.14 -19.52
C ALA A 118 5.22 -6.50 -18.23
N GLU A 119 5.79 -7.36 -17.39
CA GLU A 119 5.22 -7.81 -16.12
C GLU A 119 5.13 -6.65 -15.11
N ARG A 120 6.10 -5.74 -15.14
CA ARG A 120 6.18 -4.53 -14.30
C ARG A 120 5.37 -3.36 -14.85
N ALA A 121 4.89 -3.45 -16.09
CA ALA A 121 3.93 -2.48 -16.60
C ALA A 121 2.63 -2.58 -15.80
N GLN A 122 2.00 -1.42 -15.64
CA GLN A 122 0.75 -1.23 -14.92
C GLN A 122 -0.38 -0.93 -15.92
N PRO A 123 -1.65 -1.16 -15.57
CA PRO A 123 -2.17 -1.50 -14.24
C PRO A 123 -1.93 -2.95 -13.82
N PHE A 124 -2.10 -3.19 -12.52
CA PHE A 124 -2.30 -4.52 -11.94
C PHE A 124 -3.80 -4.80 -11.77
N SER A 125 -4.15 -6.01 -11.34
CA SER A 125 -5.54 -6.52 -11.30
C SER A 125 -6.53 -5.60 -10.58
N LEU A 126 -6.07 -4.89 -9.54
CA LEU A 126 -6.87 -3.93 -8.79
C LEU A 126 -6.47 -2.48 -9.01
N LEU A 127 -5.19 -2.16 -9.28
CA LEU A 127 -4.73 -0.77 -9.15
C LEU A 127 -3.70 -0.32 -10.19
N GLY A 128 -3.70 0.99 -10.40
CA GLY A 128 -2.60 1.79 -10.93
C GLY A 128 -2.06 2.71 -9.82
N HIS A 129 -0.75 2.68 -9.60
CA HIS A 129 -0.04 3.43 -8.58
C HIS A 129 1.02 4.33 -9.20
N ASN A 130 0.82 5.63 -9.03
CA ASN A 130 1.81 6.67 -9.28
C ASN A 130 2.46 7.04 -7.94
N GLY A 131 3.71 6.62 -7.76
CA GLY A 131 4.38 6.81 -6.48
C GLY A 131 5.47 5.79 -6.18
N GLU A 132 5.89 5.78 -4.92
CA GLU A 132 6.83 4.81 -4.35
C GLU A 132 6.43 4.52 -2.90
N ILE A 133 6.40 3.23 -2.53
CA ILE A 133 6.07 2.83 -1.16
C ILE A 133 7.34 2.62 -0.35
N ASN A 134 7.67 3.62 0.45
CA ASN A 134 8.85 3.66 1.32
C ASN A 134 8.82 2.58 2.43
N THR A 135 7.64 2.13 2.83
CA THR A 135 7.45 1.12 3.89
C THR A 135 7.23 -0.30 3.36
N ILE A 136 7.67 -0.59 2.13
CA ILE A 136 7.34 -1.85 1.44
C ILE A 136 7.76 -3.11 2.20
N GLU A 137 8.93 -3.15 2.84
CA GLU A 137 9.36 -4.32 3.61
C GLU A 137 8.45 -4.61 4.80
N LYS A 138 7.94 -3.55 5.46
CA LYS A 138 7.00 -3.69 6.56
C LYS A 138 5.66 -4.23 6.06
N LEU A 139 5.18 -3.73 4.92
CA LEU A 139 3.98 -4.24 4.25
C LEU A 139 4.13 -5.72 3.88
N ARG A 140 5.23 -6.09 3.23
CA ARG A 140 5.56 -7.47 2.87
C ARG A 140 5.58 -8.39 4.09
N SER A 141 6.19 -7.95 5.19
CA SER A 141 6.27 -8.74 6.42
C SER A 141 4.88 -8.98 7.04
N SER A 142 4.02 -7.97 7.09
CA SER A 142 2.66 -8.14 7.63
C SER A 142 1.74 -8.91 6.70
N ALA A 143 1.89 -8.74 5.39
CA ALA A 143 1.20 -9.58 4.41
C ALA A 143 1.51 -11.06 4.65
N ARG A 144 2.79 -11.41 4.79
CA ARG A 144 3.22 -12.78 5.11
C ARG A 144 2.64 -13.29 6.43
N ALA A 145 2.58 -12.44 7.46
CA ALA A 145 1.95 -12.80 8.74
C ALA A 145 0.45 -13.12 8.61
N LEU A 146 -0.22 -12.54 7.61
CA LEU A 146 -1.61 -12.82 7.25
C LEU A 146 -1.76 -13.95 6.21
N GLY A 147 -0.67 -14.64 5.85
CA GLY A 147 -0.68 -15.68 4.81
C GLY A 147 -0.80 -15.14 3.38
N ILE A 148 -0.67 -13.83 3.18
CA ILE A 148 -0.66 -13.19 1.87
C ILE A 148 0.79 -13.15 1.38
N MET A 149 1.11 -13.94 0.35
CA MET A 149 2.47 -14.02 -0.18
C MET A 149 2.70 -12.91 -1.23
N PRO A 150 3.61 -11.95 -0.99
CA PRO A 150 3.99 -10.95 -1.98
C PRO A 150 4.57 -11.60 -3.25
N THR A 151 4.58 -10.86 -4.35
CA THR A 151 5.07 -11.36 -5.64
C THR A 151 6.59 -11.51 -5.60
N PRO A 152 7.15 -12.70 -5.88
CA PRO A 152 8.60 -12.88 -5.90
C PRO A 152 9.30 -11.91 -6.87
N GLY A 153 10.23 -11.09 -6.37
CA GLY A 153 10.92 -10.08 -7.19
C GLY A 153 10.03 -8.95 -7.74
N GLY A 154 8.80 -8.84 -7.22
CA GLY A 154 7.82 -7.83 -7.61
C GLY A 154 8.23 -6.42 -7.22
N SER A 155 7.70 -5.44 -7.96
CA SER A 155 7.77 -4.05 -7.54
C SER A 155 6.90 -3.79 -6.30
N ASP A 156 7.14 -2.67 -5.64
CA ASP A 156 6.30 -2.18 -4.54
C ASP A 156 4.81 -2.13 -4.91
N SER A 157 4.46 -1.62 -6.09
CA SER A 157 3.11 -1.59 -6.62
C SER A 157 2.50 -2.98 -6.87
N GLN A 158 3.29 -3.96 -7.32
CA GLN A 158 2.83 -5.35 -7.51
C GLN A 158 2.45 -5.98 -6.17
N ASP A 159 3.30 -5.78 -5.17
CA ASP A 159 3.07 -6.30 -3.83
C ASP A 159 1.91 -5.58 -3.14
N LEU A 160 1.76 -4.27 -3.33
CA LEU A 160 0.61 -3.51 -2.85
C LEU A 160 -0.71 -4.08 -3.41
N ASN A 161 -0.73 -4.36 -4.72
CA ASN A 161 -1.87 -4.98 -5.38
C ASN A 161 -2.17 -6.38 -4.78
N ARG A 162 -1.15 -7.22 -4.65
CA ARG A 162 -1.24 -8.57 -4.05
C ARG A 162 -1.79 -8.53 -2.62
N ILE A 163 -1.38 -7.54 -1.84
CA ILE A 163 -1.84 -7.33 -0.46
C ILE A 163 -3.33 -7.01 -0.44
N LEU A 164 -3.78 -6.08 -1.29
CA LEU A 164 -5.20 -5.71 -1.38
C LEU A 164 -6.06 -6.89 -1.85
N GLU A 165 -5.61 -7.63 -2.87
CA GLU A 165 -6.28 -8.87 -3.31
C GLU A 165 -6.37 -9.89 -2.18
N GLY A 166 -5.29 -10.08 -1.41
CA GLY A 166 -5.28 -10.99 -0.27
C GLY A 166 -6.25 -10.59 0.83
N LEU A 167 -6.35 -9.29 1.15
CA LEU A 167 -7.33 -8.78 2.13
C LEU A 167 -8.77 -9.05 1.66
N ILE A 168 -9.06 -8.86 0.37
CA ILE A 168 -10.40 -9.08 -0.20
C ILE A 168 -10.71 -10.58 -0.31
N HIS A 169 -9.85 -11.34 -0.99
CA HIS A 169 -10.14 -12.72 -1.37
C HIS A 169 -9.86 -13.75 -0.27
N LEU A 170 -8.81 -13.57 0.54
CA LEU A 170 -8.50 -14.51 1.62
C LEU A 170 -9.20 -14.15 2.93
N HIS A 171 -9.30 -12.86 3.24
CA HIS A 171 -9.83 -12.38 4.53
C HIS A 171 -11.26 -11.82 4.45
N GLY A 172 -11.80 -11.64 3.25
CA GLY A 172 -13.20 -11.26 3.04
C GLY A 172 -13.51 -9.81 3.40
N PHE A 173 -12.53 -8.91 3.37
CA PHE A 173 -12.77 -7.48 3.53
C PHE A 173 -13.41 -6.88 2.29
N GLU A 174 -14.30 -5.92 2.47
CA GLU A 174 -14.82 -5.12 1.35
C GLU A 174 -13.69 -4.31 0.72
N PHE A 175 -13.80 -4.00 -0.57
CA PHE A 175 -12.77 -3.29 -1.32
C PHE A 175 -12.38 -1.94 -0.68
N MET A 176 -13.39 -1.17 -0.23
CA MET A 176 -13.18 0.08 0.50
C MET A 176 -12.43 -0.14 1.82
N GLU A 177 -12.76 -1.19 2.58
CA GLU A 177 -12.09 -1.49 3.86
C GLU A 177 -10.62 -1.86 3.61
N ALA A 178 -10.35 -2.72 2.63
CA ALA A 178 -8.99 -3.12 2.28
C ALA A 178 -8.12 -1.92 1.88
N LEU A 179 -8.66 -1.01 1.06
CA LEU A 179 -7.93 0.20 0.67
C LEU A 179 -7.71 1.15 1.86
N GLU A 180 -8.71 1.31 2.74
CA GLU A 180 -8.58 2.16 3.93
C GLU A 180 -7.61 1.58 4.97
N MET A 181 -7.51 0.26 5.10
CA MET A 181 -6.50 -0.38 5.96
C MET A 181 -5.07 -0.14 5.47
N VAL A 182 -4.88 -0.14 4.15
CA VAL A 182 -3.55 0.06 3.54
C VAL A 182 -3.16 1.53 3.51
N PHE A 183 -4.11 2.44 3.21
CA PHE A 183 -3.91 3.89 3.20
C PHE A 183 -4.79 4.63 4.22
N PRO A 184 -4.64 4.37 5.54
CA PRO A 184 -5.53 4.96 6.54
C PRO A 184 -5.27 6.45 6.76
N ALA A 185 -6.33 7.19 7.06
CA ALA A 185 -6.25 8.58 7.52
C ALA A 185 -5.21 8.79 8.64
N ILE A 186 -4.47 9.90 8.62
CA ILE A 186 -3.39 10.15 9.59
C ILE A 186 -3.92 10.26 11.02
N HIS A 187 -3.11 9.84 11.99
CA HIS A 187 -3.53 9.74 13.38
C HIS A 187 -4.10 11.05 13.96
N THR A 188 -3.43 12.18 13.68
CA THR A 188 -3.84 13.51 14.15
C THR A 188 -5.17 13.98 13.57
N GLU A 189 -5.51 13.54 12.35
CA GLU A 189 -6.82 13.83 11.76
C GLU A 189 -7.88 12.92 12.36
N VAL A 190 -7.55 11.64 12.54
CA VAL A 190 -8.44 10.66 13.20
C VAL A 190 -8.83 11.15 14.60
N GLU A 191 -7.90 11.68 15.41
CA GLU A 191 -8.20 12.21 16.76
C GLU A 191 -9.34 13.24 16.79
N ARG A 192 -9.51 13.99 15.71
CA ARG A 192 -10.53 15.04 15.54
C ARG A 192 -11.86 14.50 14.99
N MET A 193 -11.90 13.24 14.54
CA MET A 193 -13.10 12.61 14.00
C MET A 193 -14.08 12.17 15.11
N PRO A 194 -15.37 11.97 14.77
CA PRO A 194 -16.34 11.34 15.65
C PRO A 194 -15.88 10.00 16.24
N ALA A 195 -16.38 9.66 17.43
CA ALA A 195 -15.95 8.48 18.19
C ALA A 195 -16.04 7.16 17.40
N GLY A 196 -17.09 6.98 16.59
CA GLY A 196 -17.24 5.80 15.74
C GLY A 196 -16.11 5.65 14.72
N LEU A 197 -15.77 6.73 14.02
CA LEU A 197 -14.65 6.75 13.08
C LEU A 197 -13.32 6.54 13.78
N ARG A 198 -13.10 7.16 14.96
CA ARG A 198 -11.88 6.91 15.76
C ARG A 198 -11.72 5.45 16.13
N ARG A 199 -12.81 4.81 16.55
CA ARG A 199 -12.84 3.37 16.88
C ARG A 199 -12.53 2.50 15.66
N MET A 200 -13.14 2.80 14.51
CA MET A 200 -12.89 2.11 13.25
C MET A 200 -11.44 2.24 12.79
N TYR A 201 -10.92 3.46 12.69
CA TYR A 201 -9.53 3.70 12.28
C TYR A 201 -8.52 3.13 13.27
N GLY A 202 -8.80 3.20 14.57
CA GLY A 202 -8.00 2.54 15.60
C GLY A 202 -7.92 1.02 15.38
N PHE A 203 -9.06 0.40 15.06
CA PHE A 203 -9.10 -1.03 14.71
C PHE A 203 -8.34 -1.35 13.43
N TYR A 204 -8.53 -0.61 12.33
CA TYR A 204 -7.81 -0.83 11.07
C TYR A 204 -6.30 -0.73 11.25
N ARG A 205 -5.83 0.27 12.00
CA ARG A 205 -4.41 0.43 12.33
C ARG A 205 -3.88 -0.64 13.28
N TRP A 206 -4.73 -1.27 14.07
CA TRP A 206 -4.31 -2.40 14.89
C TRP A 206 -4.25 -3.69 14.08
N PHE A 207 -5.27 -3.95 13.26
CA PHE A 207 -5.38 -5.15 12.44
C PHE A 207 -4.31 -5.20 11.35
N PHE A 208 -4.13 -4.10 10.61
CA PHE A 208 -3.12 -3.94 9.57
C PHE A 208 -2.17 -2.79 9.92
N ALA A 209 -1.27 -3.06 10.88
CA ALA A 209 -0.40 -2.05 11.47
C ALA A 209 0.55 -1.32 10.51
N PRO A 210 1.07 -1.92 9.42
CA PRO A 210 1.81 -1.16 8.43
C PRO A 210 0.85 -0.41 7.53
N SER A 211 0.86 0.91 7.63
CA SER A 211 0.34 1.76 6.57
C SER A 211 1.33 1.78 5.40
N ALA A 212 0.82 1.77 4.17
CA ALA A 212 1.59 2.15 3.01
C ALA A 212 1.94 3.63 3.13
N GLN A 213 3.23 3.92 3.29
CA GLN A 213 3.75 5.28 3.40
C GLN A 213 4.73 5.54 2.27
N GLY A 214 4.77 6.79 1.84
CA GLY A 214 5.50 7.23 0.66
C GLY A 214 4.58 8.04 -0.25
N PRO A 215 5.13 8.72 -1.26
CA PRO A 215 4.32 9.43 -2.25
C PRO A 215 3.43 8.44 -2.99
N ALA A 216 2.11 8.64 -2.99
CA ALA A 216 1.19 7.74 -3.69
C ALA A 216 -0.08 8.45 -4.17
N ALA A 217 -0.37 8.32 -5.46
CA ALA A 217 -1.70 8.51 -6.03
C ALA A 217 -2.12 7.18 -6.64
N VAL A 218 -3.20 6.62 -6.12
CA VAL A 218 -3.72 5.31 -6.50
C VAL A 218 -5.09 5.48 -7.13
N VAL A 219 -5.24 4.93 -8.33
CA VAL A 219 -6.54 4.64 -8.93
C VAL A 219 -6.74 3.13 -8.87
N SER A 220 -7.90 2.69 -8.44
CA SER A 220 -8.15 1.26 -8.20
C SER A 220 -9.57 0.88 -8.54
N ARG A 221 -9.81 -0.39 -8.87
CA ARG A 221 -11.13 -0.92 -9.20
C ARG A 221 -11.33 -2.34 -8.68
N PHE A 222 -12.55 -2.61 -8.24
CA PHE A 222 -13.01 -3.95 -7.90
C PHE A 222 -14.50 -4.07 -8.20
N GLY A 223 -14.89 -5.09 -8.97
CA GLY A 223 -16.27 -5.24 -9.45
C GLY A 223 -16.73 -4.00 -10.21
N ASP A 224 -17.80 -3.39 -9.73
CA ASP A 224 -18.45 -2.20 -10.26
C ASP A 224 -17.99 -0.88 -9.60
N MET A 225 -16.99 -0.94 -8.72
CA MET A 225 -16.49 0.22 -7.99
C MET A 225 -15.10 0.62 -8.47
N CYS A 226 -14.92 1.93 -8.66
CA CYS A 226 -13.63 2.59 -8.87
C CYS A 226 -13.32 3.50 -7.67
N MET A 227 -12.07 3.59 -7.25
CA MET A 227 -11.63 4.43 -6.14
C MET A 227 -10.36 5.20 -6.49
N GLY A 228 -10.34 6.47 -6.13
CA GLY A 228 -9.13 7.31 -6.09
C GLY A 228 -8.69 7.51 -4.64
N SER A 229 -7.38 7.39 -4.41
CA SER A 229 -6.77 7.61 -3.09
C SER A 229 -5.45 8.34 -3.25
N VAL A 230 -5.20 9.35 -2.42
CA VAL A 230 -3.89 9.98 -2.30
C VAL A 230 -3.27 9.67 -0.94
N ASP A 231 -1.93 9.68 -0.89
CA ASP A 231 -1.20 9.46 0.35
C ASP A 231 -1.51 10.51 1.41
N ALA A 232 -1.18 10.19 2.66
CA ALA A 232 -1.38 11.02 3.84
C ALA A 232 -0.91 12.49 3.70
N LEU A 233 0.10 12.76 2.88
CA LEU A 233 0.69 14.07 2.66
C LEU A 233 0.30 14.66 1.30
N GLY A 234 -0.40 13.92 0.44
CA GLY A 234 -0.82 14.35 -0.89
C GLY A 234 0.35 14.66 -1.81
N LEU A 235 1.41 13.85 -1.77
CA LEU A 235 2.67 14.10 -2.48
C LEU A 235 2.58 13.86 -4.00
N ARG A 236 1.53 13.17 -4.45
CA ARG A 236 1.24 12.94 -5.87
C ARG A 236 -0.15 13.50 -6.22
N PRO A 237 -0.27 14.24 -7.33
CA PRO A 237 -1.55 14.82 -7.73
C PRO A 237 -2.51 13.74 -8.20
N LEU A 238 -3.78 13.87 -7.82
CA LEU A 238 -4.90 13.13 -8.36
C LEU A 238 -6.10 14.07 -8.45
N TRP A 239 -6.66 14.21 -9.63
CA TRP A 239 -7.75 15.11 -9.96
C TRP A 239 -9.02 14.30 -10.19
N PHE A 240 -10.12 14.73 -9.59
CA PHE A 240 -11.45 14.25 -9.88
C PHE A 240 -12.17 15.25 -10.77
N GLY A 241 -12.81 14.75 -11.83
CA GLY A 241 -13.64 15.55 -12.71
C GLY A 241 -14.87 14.80 -13.19
N GLU A 242 -15.82 15.57 -13.70
CA GLU A 242 -17.11 15.10 -14.18
C GLU A 242 -17.40 15.76 -15.53
N SER A 243 -17.79 14.95 -16.51
CA SER A 243 -18.31 15.38 -17.80
C SER A 243 -19.80 15.06 -17.90
N ASP A 244 -20.43 15.39 -19.02
CA ASP A 244 -21.84 15.05 -19.27
C ASP A 244 -22.12 13.53 -19.28
N TYR A 245 -21.09 12.72 -19.53
CA TYR A 245 -21.23 11.28 -19.72
C TYR A 245 -20.51 10.45 -18.65
N ASP A 246 -19.38 10.94 -18.14
CA ASP A 246 -18.44 10.14 -17.37
C ASP A 246 -17.87 10.87 -16.14
N TYR A 247 -17.41 10.07 -15.18
CA TYR A 247 -16.55 10.51 -14.10
C TYR A 247 -15.11 10.08 -14.39
N PHE A 248 -14.13 10.92 -14.06
CA PHE A 248 -12.72 10.57 -14.26
C PHE A 248 -11.84 10.92 -13.07
N LEU A 249 -10.78 10.11 -12.92
CA LEU A 249 -9.67 10.32 -12.00
C LEU A 249 -8.38 10.35 -12.82
N SER A 250 -7.56 11.37 -12.62
CA SER A 250 -6.36 11.58 -13.44
C SER A 250 -5.22 12.22 -12.66
N SER A 251 -3.97 11.86 -12.97
CA SER A 251 -2.80 12.54 -12.41
C SER A 251 -2.66 14.00 -12.88
N GLU A 252 -3.30 14.33 -14.00
CA GLU A 252 -3.29 15.67 -14.60
C GLU A 252 -4.70 16.20 -14.79
N LYS A 253 -4.85 17.52 -14.62
CA LYS A 253 -6.13 18.22 -14.72
C LYS A 253 -6.76 18.16 -16.13
N GLY A 254 -5.93 18.25 -17.17
CA GLY A 254 -6.37 18.49 -18.56
C GLY A 254 -6.48 17.24 -19.44
N VAL A 255 -6.66 16.04 -18.86
CA VAL A 255 -6.80 14.80 -19.66
C VAL A 255 -8.12 14.77 -20.42
N VAL A 256 -9.19 15.29 -19.82
CA VAL A 256 -10.43 15.61 -20.52
C VAL A 256 -10.39 17.11 -20.82
N ASP A 257 -10.77 17.48 -22.04
CA ASP A 257 -10.88 18.89 -22.42
C ASP A 257 -11.82 19.62 -21.44
N LEU A 258 -11.34 20.70 -20.84
CA LEU A 258 -12.03 21.43 -19.78
C LEU A 258 -13.38 21.98 -20.24
N GLN A 259 -13.55 22.26 -21.54
CA GLN A 259 -14.84 22.69 -22.08
C GLN A 259 -15.93 21.61 -22.00
N ASN A 260 -15.53 20.33 -21.90
CA ASN A 260 -16.42 19.18 -21.78
C ASN A 260 -16.64 18.77 -20.32
N THR A 261 -16.07 19.51 -19.35
CA THR A 261 -16.26 19.26 -17.93
C THR A 261 -17.42 20.09 -17.40
N ILE A 262 -18.28 19.49 -16.56
CA ILE A 262 -19.40 20.20 -15.92
C ILE A 262 -18.86 21.24 -14.93
N HIS A 263 -17.78 20.88 -14.23
CA HIS A 263 -17.09 21.70 -13.26
C HIS A 263 -15.59 21.58 -13.44
N ASP A 264 -14.86 22.61 -13.00
CA ASP A 264 -13.40 22.58 -13.00
C ASP A 264 -12.91 21.38 -12.17
N PRO A 265 -12.09 20.46 -12.75
CA PRO A 265 -11.64 19.29 -12.03
C PRO A 265 -10.91 19.67 -10.73
N ARG A 266 -11.25 18.99 -9.64
CA ARG A 266 -10.76 19.28 -8.30
C ARG A 266 -9.61 18.34 -7.92
N PRO A 267 -8.49 18.84 -7.36
CA PRO A 267 -7.47 17.96 -6.82
C PRO A 267 -7.94 17.35 -5.50
N LEU A 268 -7.60 16.09 -5.26
CA LEU A 268 -7.80 15.45 -3.97
C LEU A 268 -6.82 16.03 -2.93
N ALA A 269 -7.34 16.29 -1.73
CA ALA A 269 -6.57 16.77 -0.59
C ALA A 269 -5.74 15.64 0.06
N PRO A 270 -4.68 15.94 0.82
CA PRO A 270 -3.88 14.94 1.52
C PRO A 270 -4.72 13.90 2.30
N GLY A 271 -4.49 12.62 2.04
CA GLY A 271 -5.22 11.50 2.64
C GLY A 271 -6.67 11.31 2.15
N GLU A 272 -7.16 12.15 1.24
CA GLU A 272 -8.53 12.09 0.72
C GLU A 272 -8.71 10.87 -0.19
N LYS A 273 -9.95 10.33 -0.15
CA LYS A 273 -10.39 9.29 -1.07
C LYS A 273 -11.75 9.64 -1.65
N ILE A 274 -12.00 9.09 -2.83
CA ILE A 274 -13.29 9.19 -3.51
C ILE A 274 -13.61 7.83 -4.12
N ALA A 275 -14.88 7.44 -4.08
CA ALA A 275 -15.36 6.22 -4.75
C ALA A 275 -16.43 6.56 -5.78
N ILE A 276 -16.43 5.83 -6.88
CA ILE A 276 -17.42 5.91 -7.94
C ILE A 276 -17.99 4.49 -8.10
N ILE A 277 -19.27 4.32 -7.80
CA ILE A 277 -19.97 3.04 -7.91
C ILE A 277 -20.79 3.09 -9.20
N SER A 278 -20.41 2.26 -10.16
CA SER A 278 -21.13 2.12 -11.43
C SER A 278 -22.21 1.06 -11.33
N GLY A 279 -23.20 1.11 -12.21
CA GLY A 279 -24.23 0.09 -12.31
C GLY A 279 -24.80 0.05 -13.72
N ALA A 280 -25.08 -1.14 -14.24
CA ALA A 280 -25.58 -1.30 -15.58
C ALA A 280 -26.85 -0.44 -15.82
N GLY A 281 -26.77 0.45 -16.81
CA GLY A 281 -27.87 1.34 -17.19
C GLY A 281 -28.20 2.46 -16.21
N LYS A 282 -27.34 2.74 -15.22
CA LYS A 282 -27.50 3.83 -14.25
C LYS A 282 -26.30 4.77 -14.30
N ARG A 283 -26.52 6.04 -13.99
CA ARG A 283 -25.43 6.98 -13.72
C ARG A 283 -24.68 6.50 -12.47
N GLY A 284 -23.35 6.59 -12.51
CA GLY A 284 -22.52 6.23 -11.36
C GLY A 284 -22.82 7.09 -10.14
N GLU A 285 -22.78 6.48 -8.96
CA GLU A 285 -22.88 7.16 -7.68
C GLU A 285 -21.47 7.57 -7.22
N VAL A 286 -21.27 8.86 -6.94
CA VAL A 286 -20.01 9.36 -6.37
C VAL A 286 -20.14 9.47 -4.86
N LEU A 287 -19.25 8.79 -4.15
CA LEU A 287 -19.05 8.95 -2.72
C LEU A 287 -17.83 9.84 -2.51
N ASP A 288 -18.08 11.06 -2.05
CA ASP A 288 -17.02 11.89 -1.50
C ASP A 288 -16.42 11.27 -0.23
N TYR A 289 -15.35 11.87 0.29
CA TYR A 289 -14.63 11.25 1.39
C TYR A 289 -15.46 11.11 2.67
N CYS A 290 -16.36 12.05 2.96
CA CYS A 290 -17.25 11.97 4.11
C CYS A 290 -18.26 10.83 3.94
N ALA A 291 -18.92 10.74 2.79
CA ALA A 291 -19.88 9.68 2.49
C ALA A 291 -19.22 8.29 2.48
N LEU A 292 -17.98 8.21 1.97
CA LEU A 292 -17.15 7.00 2.01
C LEU A 292 -16.86 6.59 3.45
N GLN A 293 -16.45 7.52 4.32
CA GLN A 293 -16.20 7.26 5.74
C GLN A 293 -17.45 6.79 6.49
N GLU A 294 -18.61 7.38 6.22
CA GLU A 294 -19.88 6.92 6.78
C GLU A 294 -20.24 5.51 6.32
N ARG A 295 -19.99 5.18 5.05
CA ARG A 295 -20.20 3.83 4.53
C ARG A 295 -19.24 2.82 5.14
N LEU A 296 -17.97 3.16 5.27
CA LEU A 296 -16.98 2.36 6.00
C LEU A 296 -17.38 2.14 7.45
N LEU A 297 -17.88 3.16 8.14
CA LEU A 297 -18.34 3.03 9.52
C LEU A 297 -19.49 2.03 9.63
N ARG A 298 -20.47 2.08 8.71
CA ARG A 298 -21.58 1.11 8.67
C ARG A 298 -21.08 -0.31 8.42
N LEU A 299 -20.16 -0.49 7.46
CA LEU A 299 -19.53 -1.80 7.20
C LEU A 299 -18.82 -2.31 8.45
N PHE A 300 -18.03 -1.45 9.09
CA PHE A 300 -17.32 -1.77 10.31
C PHE A 300 -18.26 -2.08 11.48
N GLU A 301 -19.39 -1.41 11.63
CA GLU A 301 -20.37 -1.69 12.70
C GLU A 301 -21.10 -3.02 12.49
N GLN A 302 -21.33 -3.40 11.23
CA GLN A 302 -21.95 -4.67 10.84
C GLN A 302 -20.94 -5.81 10.70
N GLY A 303 -19.64 -5.50 10.77
CA GLY A 303 -18.55 -6.40 10.49
C GLY A 303 -18.41 -7.51 11.54
N ARG A 304 -17.88 -8.65 11.10
CA ARG A 304 -17.60 -9.79 12.01
C ARG A 304 -16.49 -9.52 13.02
N LEU A 305 -15.64 -8.51 12.78
CA LEU A 305 -14.47 -8.20 13.61
C LEU A 305 -14.68 -7.02 14.57
N THR A 306 -15.80 -6.31 14.48
CA THR A 306 -16.15 -5.17 15.34
C THR A 306 -16.01 -5.46 16.83
N PRO A 307 -16.40 -6.64 17.36
CA PRO A 307 -16.24 -6.94 18.79
C PRO A 307 -14.78 -7.01 19.26
N LEU A 308 -13.82 -7.20 18.36
CA LEU A 308 -12.40 -7.19 18.70
C LEU A 308 -11.87 -5.77 18.96
N ALA A 309 -12.52 -4.76 18.39
CA ALA A 309 -12.10 -3.37 18.54
C ALA A 309 -12.29 -2.82 19.97
N ASP A 310 -13.17 -3.41 20.77
CA ASP A 310 -13.32 -3.03 22.19
C ASP A 310 -12.25 -3.66 23.09
N ASN A 311 -11.54 -4.67 22.57
CA ASN A 311 -10.58 -5.47 23.33
C ASN A 311 -9.12 -5.10 23.02
N LEU A 312 -8.88 -3.99 22.30
CA LEU A 312 -7.56 -3.56 21.87
C LEU A 312 -6.61 -3.24 23.03
N HIS A 313 -7.16 -2.86 24.20
CA HIS A 313 -6.40 -2.32 25.32
C HIS A 313 -6.41 -3.20 26.58
N LEU A 314 -6.84 -4.47 26.50
CA LEU A 314 -7.06 -5.37 27.66
C LEU A 314 -5.85 -5.57 28.60
N ARG A 315 -4.67 -5.07 28.25
CA ARG A 315 -3.44 -5.18 29.06
C ARG A 315 -2.89 -3.86 29.59
N ILE A 316 -3.54 -2.73 29.33
CA ILE A 316 -3.14 -1.44 29.90
C ILE A 316 -3.95 -1.22 31.19
N PRO A 317 -3.31 -1.08 32.37
CA PRO A 317 -4.01 -0.80 33.62
C PRO A 317 -4.96 0.41 33.52
N GLU A 318 -6.15 0.31 34.12
CA GLU A 318 -7.17 1.38 34.10
C GLU A 318 -6.63 2.72 34.63
N SER A 319 -5.70 2.68 35.58
CA SER A 319 -5.02 3.85 36.12
C SER A 319 -4.24 4.64 35.07
N ILE A 320 -3.77 3.99 34.01
CA ILE A 320 -3.07 4.59 32.87
C ILE A 320 -4.07 5.04 31.81
N LEU A 321 -5.09 4.24 31.52
CA LEU A 321 -6.13 4.58 30.55
C LEU A 321 -6.96 5.80 30.98
N ASN A 322 -7.19 5.96 32.28
CA ASN A 322 -7.94 7.08 32.87
C ASN A 322 -7.04 8.27 33.25
N CYS A 323 -5.76 8.25 32.88
CA CYS A 323 -4.85 9.35 33.18
C CYS A 323 -5.21 10.56 32.30
N PRO A 324 -5.45 11.76 32.87
CA PRO A 324 -5.73 12.96 32.09
C PRO A 324 -4.60 13.23 31.06
N GLU A 325 -4.96 13.70 29.87
CA GLU A 325 -3.98 14.16 28.87
C GLU A 325 -3.01 15.17 29.50
N GLY A 326 -1.71 14.87 29.46
CA GLY A 326 -0.65 15.65 30.08
C GLY A 326 -0.29 15.26 31.53
N ALA A 327 -1.10 14.49 32.24
CA ALA A 327 -0.74 13.97 33.58
C ALA A 327 0.20 12.74 33.51
N CYS A 328 0.28 12.07 32.36
CA CYS A 328 1.22 10.97 32.08
C CYS A 328 2.70 11.40 32.02
N HIS A 329 3.02 12.69 32.16
CA HIS A 329 4.41 13.15 32.23
C HIS A 329 5.12 12.70 33.53
N GLU A 330 4.37 12.34 34.58
CA GLU A 330 4.97 11.79 35.80
C GLU A 330 5.20 10.27 35.69
N LEU A 331 6.31 9.88 35.06
CA LEU A 331 6.80 8.50 35.02
C LEU A 331 6.85 7.84 36.41
N ARG A 332 7.06 8.62 37.48
CA ARG A 332 7.06 8.15 38.88
C ARG A 332 5.76 7.45 39.27
N ARG A 333 4.62 7.87 38.72
CA ARG A 333 3.31 7.25 38.98
C ARG A 333 3.22 5.85 38.36
N PHE A 334 3.87 5.64 37.21
CA PHE A 334 3.92 4.34 36.52
C PHE A 334 4.82 3.32 37.24
N PHE A 335 5.79 3.82 38.00
CA PHE A 335 6.78 3.03 38.73
C PHE A 335 6.57 3.04 40.24
N GLN A 336 5.38 3.37 40.75
CA GLN A 336 5.11 3.48 42.20
C GLN A 336 5.56 2.26 43.01
N ASP A 337 5.49 1.06 42.43
CA ASP A 337 5.91 -0.20 43.07
C ASP A 337 7.31 -0.68 42.64
N ARG A 338 8.06 0.16 41.93
CA ARG A 338 9.43 -0.14 41.49
C ARG A 338 10.39 0.87 42.12
N PRO A 339 11.65 0.47 42.38
CA PRO A 339 12.66 1.42 42.81
C PRO A 339 12.80 2.53 41.75
N VAL A 340 12.41 3.75 42.13
CA VAL A 340 12.69 4.96 41.37
C VAL A 340 14.01 5.48 41.92
N PHE A 341 15.04 5.47 41.08
CA PHE A 341 16.34 6.02 41.41
C PHE A 341 16.29 7.55 41.41
N ASP A 342 17.01 8.18 42.33
CA ASP A 342 17.13 9.63 42.36
C ASP A 342 17.92 10.13 41.13
N ASP A 343 17.72 11.40 40.75
CA ASP A 343 18.40 12.00 39.60
C ASP A 343 19.93 11.88 39.76
N GLY A 344 20.56 11.09 38.89
CA GLY A 344 22.00 10.86 38.88
C GLY A 344 22.46 9.52 39.47
N GLU A 345 21.58 8.75 40.11
CA GLU A 345 21.88 7.38 40.50
C GLU A 345 21.82 6.45 39.28
N CYS A 346 22.99 6.00 38.81
CA CYS A 346 23.07 4.92 37.84
C CYS A 346 23.25 3.59 38.60
N PRO A 347 22.25 2.71 38.65
CA PRO A 347 22.36 1.43 39.35
C PRO A 347 23.38 0.49 38.69
N ALA A 348 23.74 0.75 37.43
CA ALA A 348 24.75 0.00 36.72
C ALA A 348 26.15 0.48 37.15
N THR A 349 26.97 -0.46 37.60
CA THR A 349 28.40 -0.22 37.83
C THR A 349 29.10 0.13 36.53
N SER A 350 30.22 0.86 36.60
CA SER A 350 31.05 1.15 35.42
C SER A 350 31.51 -0.12 34.70
N ALA A 351 31.72 -1.22 35.44
CA ALA A 351 32.05 -2.53 34.88
C ALA A 351 30.89 -3.13 34.05
N GLN A 352 29.65 -3.02 34.53
CA GLN A 352 28.48 -3.47 33.78
C GLN A 352 28.28 -2.65 32.51
N LEU A 353 28.38 -1.32 32.59
CA LEU A 353 28.29 -0.45 31.42
C LEU A 353 29.37 -0.77 30.39
N ALA A 354 30.63 -0.93 30.84
CA ALA A 354 31.73 -1.32 29.95
C ALA A 354 31.51 -2.71 29.31
N ALA A 355 30.94 -3.67 30.04
CA ALA A 355 30.63 -4.99 29.50
C ALA A 355 29.58 -4.96 28.39
N PHE A 356 28.69 -3.96 28.39
CA PHE A 356 27.73 -3.69 27.31
C PHE A 356 28.26 -2.66 26.29
N GLY A 357 29.57 -2.40 26.25
CA GLY A 357 30.16 -1.49 25.26
C GLY A 357 29.76 -0.03 25.43
N TRP A 358 29.34 0.40 26.63
CA TRP A 358 29.05 1.80 26.88
C TRP A 358 30.32 2.59 27.10
N HIS A 359 30.51 3.63 26.29
CA HIS A 359 31.59 4.59 26.45
C HIS A 359 31.14 5.79 27.28
N LYS A 360 32.13 6.59 27.72
CA LYS A 360 31.87 7.86 28.41
C LYS A 360 31.03 8.82 27.54
N TYR A 361 31.23 8.76 26.22
CA TYR A 361 30.44 9.52 25.25
C TYR A 361 28.94 9.16 25.33
N ASP A 362 28.60 7.88 25.33
CA ASP A 362 27.20 7.41 25.38
C ASP A 362 26.51 7.83 26.67
N GLN A 363 27.23 7.72 27.79
CA GLN A 363 26.74 8.16 29.10
C GLN A 363 26.47 9.68 29.11
N ASN A 364 27.37 10.47 28.54
CA ASN A 364 27.19 11.93 28.44
C ASN A 364 26.01 12.29 27.52
N MET A 365 25.86 11.58 26.40
CA MET A 365 24.71 11.74 25.50
C MET A 365 23.40 11.44 26.22
N ARG A 366 23.34 10.34 27.00
CA ARG A 366 22.12 10.01 27.76
C ARG A 366 21.81 11.01 28.86
N LYS A 367 22.83 11.50 29.58
CA LYS A 367 22.66 12.58 30.57
C LYS A 367 22.10 13.84 29.91
N HIS A 368 22.59 14.20 28.73
CA HIS A 368 22.06 15.34 27.97
C HIS A 368 20.59 15.13 27.59
N VAL A 369 20.25 13.99 26.97
CA VAL A 369 18.87 13.67 26.57
C VAL A 369 17.93 13.66 27.78
N ALA A 370 18.37 13.11 28.91
CA ALA A 370 17.59 13.10 30.14
C ALA A 370 17.33 14.52 30.69
N ALA A 371 18.34 15.40 30.64
CA ALA A 371 18.22 16.77 31.13
C ALA A 371 17.43 17.71 30.19
N THR A 372 17.51 17.49 28.87
CA THR A 372 16.97 18.44 27.87
C THR A 372 15.75 17.92 27.10
N GLY A 373 15.50 16.61 27.14
CA GLY A 373 14.53 15.93 26.28
C GLY A 373 14.91 15.90 24.79
N LYS A 374 16.13 16.32 24.43
CA LYS A 374 16.60 16.46 23.04
C LYS A 374 17.87 15.68 22.80
N GLY A 375 18.01 15.10 21.60
CA GLY A 375 19.27 14.50 21.15
C GLY A 375 20.37 15.56 21.09
N PRO A 376 21.62 15.25 21.50
CA PRO A 376 22.72 16.19 21.40
C PRO A 376 23.02 16.51 19.93
N ILE A 377 23.20 17.79 19.63
CA ILE A 377 23.60 18.24 18.29
C ILE A 377 25.11 18.38 18.27
N GLY A 378 25.77 17.60 17.41
CA GLY A 378 27.19 17.70 17.13
C GLY A 378 27.46 18.40 15.79
N SER A 379 28.66 18.94 15.64
CA SER A 379 29.22 19.35 14.35
C SER A 379 30.37 18.41 13.96
N MET A 380 30.78 18.46 12.70
CA MET A 380 31.73 17.53 12.06
C MET A 380 31.15 16.14 11.76
N GLY A 381 31.68 15.49 10.72
CA GLY A 381 31.31 14.12 10.38
C GLY A 381 31.90 13.11 11.38
N HIS A 382 31.34 11.90 11.41
CA HIS A 382 31.92 10.80 12.19
C HIS A 382 33.29 10.42 11.60
N GLN A 383 34.35 10.57 12.40
CA GLN A 383 35.74 10.27 12.00
C GLN A 383 36.28 8.96 12.60
N GLY A 384 35.45 8.22 13.34
CA GLY A 384 35.82 6.92 13.90
C GLY A 384 35.89 5.83 12.83
N PRO A 385 36.58 4.71 13.12
CA PRO A 385 36.53 3.53 12.27
C PRO A 385 35.09 2.99 12.17
N LEU A 386 34.79 2.27 11.09
CA LEU A 386 33.55 1.49 11.03
C LEU A 386 33.54 0.44 12.15
N ALA A 387 32.37 0.10 12.66
CA ALA A 387 32.21 -0.85 13.77
C ALA A 387 32.94 -2.19 13.56
N CYS A 388 32.99 -2.69 12.32
CA CYS A 388 33.71 -3.92 11.97
C CYS A 388 35.25 -3.79 11.91
N MET A 389 35.76 -2.56 11.87
CA MET A 389 37.18 -2.22 11.83
C MET A 389 37.68 -1.66 13.16
N ASP A 390 36.79 -1.44 14.13
CA ASP A 390 37.17 -1.01 15.46
C ASP A 390 37.74 -2.20 16.24
N GLY A 391 39.07 -2.25 16.35
CA GLY A 391 39.78 -3.26 17.14
C GLY A 391 40.07 -2.82 18.57
N GLU A 392 39.75 -1.58 18.93
CA GLU A 392 40.08 -1.00 20.23
C GLU A 392 38.87 -0.92 21.16
N SER A 393 37.65 -0.83 20.59
CA SER A 393 36.41 -0.70 21.34
C SER A 393 35.46 -1.88 21.13
N LEU A 394 34.57 -2.10 22.10
CA LEU A 394 33.51 -3.09 21.97
C LEU A 394 32.32 -2.43 21.27
N ALA A 395 32.28 -2.56 19.94
CA ALA A 395 31.19 -2.03 19.13
C ALA A 395 29.85 -2.69 19.52
N ASN A 396 28.81 -1.88 19.66
CA ASN A 396 27.47 -2.37 19.88
C ASN A 396 26.86 -2.87 18.58
N VAL A 397 25.92 -3.82 18.69
CA VAL A 397 25.17 -4.34 17.53
C VAL A 397 24.52 -3.20 16.73
N SER A 398 24.06 -2.13 17.40
CA SER A 398 23.51 -0.93 16.75
C SER A 398 24.49 -0.23 15.81
N ASP A 399 25.79 -0.31 16.07
CA ASP A 399 26.82 0.43 15.32
C ASP A 399 27.09 -0.21 13.95
N PHE A 400 26.64 -1.46 13.76
CA PHE A 400 26.68 -2.17 12.49
C PHE A 400 25.50 -1.81 11.57
N PHE A 401 24.46 -1.17 12.10
CA PHE A 401 23.34 -0.67 11.31
C PHE A 401 23.60 0.80 10.92
N THR A 402 24.37 0.99 9.85
CA THR A 402 24.72 2.33 9.35
C THR A 402 23.55 3.05 8.70
N ARG A 403 23.32 4.30 9.15
CA ARG A 403 22.37 5.31 8.63
C ARG A 403 20.92 4.86 8.70
N GLY A 404 20.07 5.62 9.40
CA GLY A 404 18.64 5.54 9.13
C GLY A 404 18.47 5.72 7.62
N GLN A 405 17.89 4.72 6.95
CA GLN A 405 17.73 4.72 5.50
C GLN A 405 17.11 6.05 5.10
N GLY A 406 17.94 6.89 4.49
CA GLY A 406 17.63 8.28 4.24
C GLY A 406 16.98 8.36 2.89
N ALA A 407 15.79 8.95 2.85
CA ALA A 407 15.16 9.21 1.58
C ALA A 407 15.90 10.39 0.89
N ARG A 408 16.58 10.16 -0.22
CA ARG A 408 17.32 11.14 -1.02
C ARG A 408 16.60 11.44 -2.31
N VAL A 409 16.38 12.71 -2.61
CA VAL A 409 15.84 13.10 -3.91
C VAL A 409 16.97 13.11 -4.94
N VAL A 410 16.90 12.22 -5.94
CA VAL A 410 17.77 12.26 -7.13
C VAL A 410 16.89 12.60 -8.32
N ASP A 411 17.24 13.65 -9.07
CA ASP A 411 16.48 14.15 -10.23
C ASP A 411 14.99 14.45 -9.94
N GLY A 412 14.69 14.96 -8.74
CA GLY A 412 13.33 15.34 -8.35
C GLY A 412 12.45 14.19 -7.83
N VAL A 413 13.00 12.98 -7.67
CA VAL A 413 12.29 11.82 -7.11
C VAL A 413 12.96 11.30 -5.84
N LEU A 414 12.16 11.09 -4.79
CA LEU A 414 12.57 10.57 -3.48
C LEU A 414 12.99 9.08 -3.60
N GLN A 415 14.28 8.79 -3.58
CA GLN A 415 14.89 7.45 -3.48
C GLN A 415 15.22 7.11 -2.02
N ILE A 416 15.38 5.84 -1.66
CA ILE A 416 15.88 5.43 -0.34
C ILE A 416 17.20 4.67 -0.52
N ASP A 417 18.26 5.07 0.20
CA ASP A 417 19.53 4.33 0.34
C ASP A 417 19.42 3.23 1.42
#